data_AF-A0A1T4U7X1-F1
#
_entry.id   AF-A0A1T4U7X1-F1
#
_cell.length_a   1.000
_cell.length_b   1.000
_cell.length_c   1.000
_cell.angle_alpha   90.00
_cell.angle_beta   90.00
_cell.angle_gamma   90.00
#
_symmetry.space_group_name_H-M   'P 1'
#
loop_
_entity.id
_entity.type
_entity.pdbx_description
1 polymer ?
#
loop_
_entity_poly.entity_id
_entity_poly.type
_entity_poly.pdbx_seq_one_letter_code
_entity_poly.pdbx_strand_id
1 'polypeptide(L)' 'MHFSSFPEFLAMGGYGSYVWWAFGITLVSMLWLVVSALLTRRKLFQEIKNKVAREQRIKKAENMENTL' A
#
# COMPACT_ATOMS: atom_id res chain seq x y z
N MET A 1 43.01 9.52 -0.30
CA MET A 1 41.64 9.66 -0.85
C MET A 1 40.99 8.29 -0.71
N HIS A 2 39.99 8.13 0.16
CA HIS A 2 39.48 6.80 0.53
C HIS A 2 38.47 6.21 -0.48
N PHE A 3 37.97 7.02 -1.41
CA PHE A 3 37.21 6.59 -2.58
C PHE A 3 37.58 7.52 -3.73
N SER A 4 38.17 6.97 -4.79
CA SER A 4 38.70 7.72 -5.92
C SER A 4 37.64 7.91 -7.02
N SER A 5 36.55 7.14 -6.93
CA SER A 5 35.51 7.09 -7.96
C SER A 5 34.15 6.60 -7.40
N PHE A 6 33.07 7.00 -8.07
CA PHE A 6 31.70 6.57 -7.74
C PHE A 6 31.50 5.03 -7.75
N PRO A 7 32.11 4.26 -8.68
CA PRO A 7 32.05 2.80 -8.65
C PRO A 7 32.75 2.18 -7.42
N GLU A 8 33.86 2.74 -6.94
CA GLU A 8 34.52 2.26 -5.71
C GLU A 8 33.67 2.47 -4.47
N PHE A 9 32.89 3.56 -4.42
CA PHE A 9 31.91 3.79 -3.37
C PHE A 9 30.76 2.77 -3.42
N LEU A 10 30.32 2.36 -4.62
CA LEU A 10 29.29 1.33 -4.77
C LEU A 10 29.82 -0.08 -4.46
N ALA A 11 31.08 -0.36 -4.77
CA ALA A 11 31.72 -1.64 -4.50
C ALA A 11 32.21 -1.77 -3.05
N MET A 12 32.50 -0.65 -2.36
CA MET A 12 33.08 -0.56 -1.00
C MET A 12 34.07 -1.68 -0.70
N GLY A 13 35.07 -1.87 -1.57
CA GLY A 13 36.12 -2.88 -1.38
C GLY A 13 35.62 -4.33 -1.30
N GLY A 14 34.45 -4.64 -1.86
CA GLY A 14 33.85 -5.98 -1.89
C GLY A 14 32.60 -6.16 -1.01
N TYR A 15 32.29 -5.21 -0.12
CA TYR A 15 31.14 -5.29 0.78
C TYR A 15 29.89 -4.56 0.28
N GLY A 16 30.01 -3.76 -0.77
CA GLY A 16 28.91 -2.92 -1.27
C GLY A 16 27.66 -3.70 -1.65
N SER A 17 27.83 -4.92 -2.18
CA SER A 17 26.71 -5.82 -2.51
C SER A 17 25.82 -6.10 -1.29
N TYR A 18 26.40 -6.45 -0.13
CA TYR A 18 25.64 -6.72 1.10
C TYR A 18 24.88 -5.49 1.59
N VAL A 19 25.50 -4.31 1.52
CA VAL A 19 24.89 -3.05 1.93
C VAL A 19 23.69 -2.75 1.04
N TRP A 20 23.86 -2.75 -0.28
CA TRP A 20 22.77 -2.45 -1.21
C TRP A 20 21.62 -3.47 -1.13
N TRP A 21 21.91 -4.75 -0.89
CA TRP A 21 20.86 -5.75 -0.64
C TRP A 21 20.10 -5.46 0.66
N ALA A 22 20.78 -5.11 1.75
CA ALA A 22 20.12 -4.74 3.00
C ALA A 22 19.22 -3.50 2.81
N PHE A 23 19.75 -2.44 2.21
CA PHE A 23 18.98 -1.23 1.87
C PHE A 23 17.81 -1.53 0.93
N GLY A 24 18.02 -2.38 -0.08
CA GLY A 24 17.00 -2.81 -1.02
C GLY A 24 15.85 -3.54 -0.34
N ILE A 25 16.16 -4.51 0.52
CA ILE A 25 15.16 -5.27 1.30
C ILE A 25 14.38 -4.34 2.24
N THR A 26 15.06 -3.43 2.94
CA THR A 26 14.40 -2.44 3.80
C THR A 26 13.48 -1.53 2.99
N LEU A 27 13.93 -1.01 1.85
CA LEU A 27 13.14 -0.13 1.00
C LEU A 27 11.91 -0.85 0.42
N VAL A 28 12.08 -2.09 -0.04
CA VAL A 28 10.97 -2.95 -0.48
C VAL A 28 9.98 -3.20 0.66
N SER A 29 10.47 -3.50 1.86
CA SER A 29 9.61 -3.74 3.03
C SER A 29 8.81 -2.50 3.41
N MET A 30 9.43 -1.31 3.36
CA MET A 30 8.76 -0.05 3.64
C MET A 30 7.70 0.27 2.58
N LEU A 31 8.02 0.08 1.30
CA LEU A 31 7.05 0.24 0.21
C LEU A 31 5.89 -0.74 0.35
N TRP A 32 6.16 -1.99 0.70
CA TRP A 32 5.14 -3.01 0.92
C TRP A 32 4.16 -2.59 2.03
N LEU A 33 4.65 -2.07 3.14
CA LEU A 33 3.81 -1.54 4.22
C LEU A 33 2.93 -0.38 3.76
N VAL A 34 3.49 0.58 3.02
CA VAL A 34 2.71 1.71 2.49
C VAL A 34 1.64 1.23 1.51
N VAL A 35 1.99 0.37 0.57
CA VAL A 35 1.06 -0.16 -0.43
C VAL A 35 -0.05 -0.97 0.25
N SER A 36 0.30 -1.85 1.18
CA SER A 36 -0.68 -2.65 1.93
C SER A 36 -1.65 -1.79 2.73
N ALA A 37 -1.17 -0.73 3.38
CA ALA A 37 -2.02 0.23 4.10
C ALA A 37 -2.99 0.95 3.15
N LEU A 38 -2.50 1.42 1.99
CA LEU A 38 -3.34 2.07 0.98
C LEU A 38 -4.39 1.13 0.39
N LEU A 39 -4.02 -0.12 0.09
CA LEU A 39 -4.94 -1.13 -0.42
C LEU A 39 -6.00 -1.49 0.62
N THR A 40 -5.62 -1.64 1.89
CA THR A 40 -6.54 -1.93 3.00
C THR A 40 -7.56 -0.81 3.16
N ARG A 41 -7.11 0.45 3.17
CA ARG A 41 -8.00 1.62 3.24
C ARG A 41 -8.99 1.63 2.08
N ARG A 42 -8.54 1.33 0.85
CA ARG A 42 -9.41 1.25 -0.33
C ARG A 42 -10.45 0.14 -0.20
N LYS A 43 -10.07 -1.05 0.28
CA LYS A 43 -10.99 -2.17 0.49
C LYS A 43 -12.08 -1.81 1.51
N LEU A 44 -11.70 -1.26 2.67
CA LEU A 44 -12.65 -0.84 3.69
C LEU A 44 -13.65 0.20 3.17
N PHE A 45 -13.18 1.17 2.40
CA PHE A 45 -14.07 2.18 1.82
C PHE A 45 -15.09 1.57 0.83
N GLN A 46 -14.66 0.62 -0.01
CA GLN A 46 -15.56 -0.07 -0.93
C GLN A 46 -16.58 -0.93 -0.19
N GLU A 47 -16.17 -1.61 0.88
CA GLU A 47 -17.11 -2.39 1.72
C GLU A 47 -18.18 -1.50 2.34
N ILE A 48 -17.80 -0.35 2.91
CA ILE A 48 -18.75 0.61 3.48
C ILE A 48 -19.72 1.10 2.40
N LYS A 49 -19.19 1.51 1.24
CA LYS A 49 -20.02 1.98 0.11
C LYS A 49 -21.04 0.92 -0.34
N ASN A 50 -20.62 -0.34 -0.41
CA ASN A 50 -21.49 -1.44 -0.80
C ASN A 50 -22.58 -1.73 0.24
N LYS A 51 -22.25 -1.66 1.54
CA LYS A 51 -23.24 -1.79 2.63
C LYS A 51 -24.29 -0.69 2.58
N VAL A 52 -23.86 0.57 2.47
CA VAL A 52 -24.77 1.73 2.37
C VAL A 52 -25.69 1.61 1.15
N ALA A 53 -25.15 1.21 -0.01
CA ALA A 53 -25.95 1.03 -1.23
C ALA A 53 -26.98 -0.11 -1.12
N ARG A 54 -26.76 -1.09 -0.24
CA ARG A 54 -27.73 -2.16 0.02
C ARG A 54 -28.84 -1.67 0.96
N GLU A 55 -28.48 -0.98 2.03
CA GLU A 55 -29.45 -0.42 2.98
C GLU A 55 -30.38 0.61 2.31
N GLN A 56 -29.85 1.46 1.43
CA GLN A 56 -30.66 2.42 0.67
C GLN A 56 -31.70 1.74 -0.22
N ARG A 57 -31.38 0.58 -0.81
CA ARG A 57 -32.33 -0.18 -1.63
C ARG A 57 -33.48 -0.76 -0.80
N ILE A 58 -33.16 -1.31 0.37
CA ILE A 58 -34.17 -1.87 1.29
C ILE A 58 -35.10 -0.76 1.78
N LYS A 59 -34.53 0.37 2.25
CA LYS A 59 -35.33 1.53 2.68
C LYS A 59 -36.20 2.09 1.56
N LYS A 60 -35.72 2.10 0.32
CA LYS A 60 -36.52 2.58 -0.82
C LYS A 60 -37.69 1.65 -1.14
N ALA A 61 -37.52 0.34 -1.01
CA ALA A 61 -38.60 -0.63 -1.15
C ALA A 61 -39.66 -0.46 -0.05
N GLU A 62 -39.21 -0.33 1.21
CA GLU A 62 -40.08 -0.11 2.38
C GLU A 62 -40.91 1.18 2.26
N ASN A 63 -40.30 2.30 1.82
CA ASN A 63 -41.05 3.55 1.60
C ASN A 63 -42.05 3.45 0.44
N MET A 64 -41.79 2.60 -0.55
CA MET A 64 -42.69 2.40 -1.69
C MET A 64 -43.89 1.50 -1.33
N GLU A 65 -43.70 0.57 -0.39
CA GLU A 65 -44.77 -0.25 0.20
C GLU A 65 -45.66 0.58 1.15
N ASN A 66 -45.07 1.48 1.95
CA ASN A 66 -45.82 2.33 2.89
C ASN A 66 -46.56 3.52 2.24
N THR A 67 -46.46 3.68 0.91
CA THR A 67 -47.15 4.76 0.16
C THR A 67 -48.29 4.25 -0.73
N LEU A 68 -48.58 2.95 -0.71
CA LEU A 68 -49.74 2.31 -1.38
C LEU A 68 -50.83 1.97 -0.36
#